data_AF-A0A7J6QTY3-F1
#
_entry.id   AF-A0A7J6QTY3-F1
#
_cell.length_a   1.000
_cell.length_b   1.000
_cell.length_c   1.000
_cell.angle_alpha   90.00
_cell.angle_beta   90.00
_cell.angle_gamma   90.00
#
_symmetry.space_group_name_H-M   'P 1'
#
loop_
_entity.id
_entity.type
_entity.pdbx_description
1 polymer ?
#
loop_
_entity_poly.entity_id
_entity_poly.type
_entity_poly.pdbx_seq_one_letter_code
_entity_poly.pdbx_strand_id
1 'polypeptide(L)'
;YPSSSGAAAALARRLGLAGSTENVYTQHRSPISITAEQALKGKVKEQDYVAVVGSKGRLNGVENMRPSLLLVFMVGGCTFEEARDIDTLNDQLASATTASGATSQQSTEKQPAIVLGGSTVHNSKSFLADVAQLSRLHGPS
;
A
#
# COMPACT_ATOMS: atom_id res chain seq x y z
N TYR A 1 -26.27 -9.71 -13.69
CA TYR A 1 -26.18 -10.54 -12.48
C TYR A 1 -26.21 -9.64 -11.26
N PRO A 2 -27.04 -9.94 -10.26
CA PRO A 2 -27.83 -8.92 -9.57
C PRO A 2 -27.00 -8.09 -8.59
N SER A 3 -27.39 -6.82 -8.50
CA SER A 3 -26.91 -5.80 -7.58
C SER A 3 -27.12 -6.23 -6.11
N SER A 4 -26.06 -6.70 -5.45
CA SER A 4 -26.11 -6.99 -4.02
C SER A 4 -25.92 -5.72 -3.19
N SER A 5 -27.06 -5.19 -2.76
CA SER A 5 -27.30 -4.25 -1.68
C SER A 5 -26.17 -4.18 -0.63
N GLY A 6 -25.71 -2.96 -0.33
CA GLY A 6 -24.67 -2.68 0.68
C GLY A 6 -24.97 -3.22 2.08
N ALA A 7 -26.22 -3.60 2.37
CA ALA A 7 -26.59 -4.25 3.63
C ALA A 7 -25.99 -5.66 3.79
N ALA A 8 -25.93 -6.45 2.71
CA ALA A 8 -25.36 -7.80 2.75
C ALA A 8 -23.84 -7.77 2.95
N ALA A 9 -23.17 -6.82 2.27
CA ALA A 9 -21.74 -6.58 2.43
C ALA A 9 -21.41 -6.06 3.85
N ALA A 10 -22.25 -5.22 4.44
CA ALA A 10 -22.07 -4.74 5.81
C ALA A 10 -22.28 -5.86 6.85
N LEU A 11 -23.27 -6.73 6.64
CA LEU A 11 -23.52 -7.89 7.51
C LEU A 11 -22.37 -8.90 7.44
N ALA A 12 -21.87 -9.22 6.25
CA ALA A 12 -20.75 -10.14 6.08
C ALA A 12 -19.47 -9.62 6.76
N ARG A 13 -19.21 -8.29 6.72
CA ARG A 13 -18.11 -7.66 7.49
C ARG A 13 -18.32 -7.78 9.00
N ARG A 14 -19.55 -7.60 9.48
CA ARG A 14 -19.89 -7.67 10.91
C ARG A 14 -19.84 -9.09 11.46
N LEU A 15 -20.08 -10.09 10.62
CA LEU A 15 -20.03 -11.52 10.96
C LEU A 15 -18.64 -12.14 10.76
N GLY A 16 -17.63 -11.37 10.32
CA GLY A 16 -16.29 -11.90 10.02
C GLY A 16 -16.21 -12.77 8.76
N LEU A 17 -17.33 -12.98 8.07
CA LEU A 17 -17.41 -13.74 6.81
C LEU A 17 -16.97 -12.91 5.58
N ALA A 18 -16.77 -11.60 5.71
CA ALA A 18 -16.15 -10.77 4.69
C ALA A 18 -14.66 -10.53 4.96
N GLY A 19 -13.97 -11.50 5.58
CA GLY A 19 -12.54 -11.62 5.42
C GLY A 19 -12.28 -11.93 3.95
N SER A 20 -11.57 -11.05 3.25
CA SER A 20 -11.41 -11.03 1.79
C SER A 20 -10.63 -12.24 1.20
N THR A 21 -10.52 -13.33 1.94
CA THR A 21 -9.74 -14.51 1.57
C THR A 21 -10.49 -15.78 1.97
N GLU A 22 -10.76 -16.61 0.96
CA GLU A 22 -11.35 -17.95 1.14
C GLU A 22 -10.37 -18.89 1.88
N ASN A 23 -9.08 -18.54 1.88
CA ASN A 23 -8.02 -19.33 2.47
C ASN A 23 -7.47 -18.70 3.77
N VAL A 24 -7.52 -19.47 4.86
CA VAL A 24 -6.99 -19.08 6.18
C VAL A 24 -5.49 -18.79 6.14
N TYR A 25 -4.74 -19.46 5.27
CA TYR A 25 -3.30 -19.27 5.13
C TYR A 25 -2.92 -17.96 4.44
N THR A 26 -3.87 -17.24 3.82
CA THR A 26 -3.63 -15.99 3.12
C THR A 26 -4.32 -14.79 3.79
N GLN A 27 -4.70 -14.92 5.05
CA GLN A 27 -5.36 -13.83 5.79
C GLN A 27 -4.41 -12.67 6.13
N HIS A 28 -3.10 -12.93 6.14
CA HIS A 28 -2.11 -11.90 6.35
C HIS A 28 -2.20 -10.85 5.24
N ARG A 29 -2.05 -9.60 5.65
CA ARG A 29 -1.95 -8.47 4.76
C ARG A 29 -0.78 -7.62 5.22
N SER A 30 0.11 -7.27 4.30
CA SER A 30 1.27 -6.44 4.60
C SER A 30 0.85 -5.08 5.19
N PRO A 31 1.49 -4.62 6.28
CA PRO A 31 1.24 -3.29 6.83
C PRO A 31 1.47 -2.17 5.82
N ILE A 32 2.45 -2.35 4.93
CA ILE A 32 2.77 -1.34 3.92
C ILE A 32 1.63 -1.14 2.91
N SER A 33 0.88 -2.19 2.56
CA SER A 33 -0.27 -2.06 1.68
C SER A 33 -1.41 -1.26 2.34
N ILE A 34 -1.62 -1.41 3.65
CA ILE A 34 -2.60 -0.63 4.42
C ILE A 34 -2.20 0.84 4.44
N THR A 35 -0.93 1.14 4.73
CA THR A 35 -0.39 2.50 4.72
C THR A 35 -0.46 3.13 3.32
N ALA A 36 -0.14 2.37 2.27
CA ALA A 36 -0.20 2.85 0.89
C ALA A 36 -1.62 3.22 0.46
N GLU A 37 -2.64 2.43 0.86
CA GLU A 37 -4.04 2.80 0.66
C GLU A 37 -4.42 4.10 1.37
N GLN A 38 -3.96 4.28 2.61
CA GLN A 38 -4.22 5.50 3.37
C GLN A 38 -3.53 6.69 2.70
N ALA A 39 -2.31 6.51 2.20
CA ALA A 39 -1.55 7.54 1.48
C ALA A 39 -2.29 7.98 0.21
N LEU A 40 -2.78 7.04 -0.58
CA LEU A 40 -3.59 7.34 -1.76
C LEU A 40 -4.89 8.07 -1.44
N LYS A 41 -5.43 7.91 -0.23
CA LYS A 41 -6.66 8.56 0.21
C LYS A 41 -6.40 9.87 0.98
N GLY A 42 -5.16 10.27 1.19
CA GLY A 42 -4.80 11.42 2.05
C GLY A 42 -5.18 11.21 3.52
N LYS A 43 -5.16 9.96 4.01
CA LYS A 43 -5.60 9.57 5.37
C LYS A 43 -4.47 8.99 6.23
N VAL A 44 -3.22 9.24 5.86
CA VAL A 44 -2.07 8.80 6.65
C VAL A 44 -2.00 9.63 7.92
N LYS A 45 -1.65 8.98 9.03
CA LYS A 45 -1.45 9.67 10.31
C LYS A 45 -0.19 10.53 10.23
N GLU A 46 -0.37 11.84 10.31
CA GLU A 46 0.73 12.81 10.23
C GLU A 46 1.75 12.66 11.37
N GLN A 47 1.29 12.23 12.55
CA GLN A 47 2.15 11.98 13.72
C GLN A 47 3.15 10.84 13.47
N ASP A 48 2.74 9.83 12.70
CA ASP A 48 3.57 8.65 12.40
C ASP A 48 4.41 8.89 11.12
N TYR A 49 3.91 9.69 10.18
CA TYR A 49 4.52 9.94 8.87
C TYR A 49 4.61 11.44 8.58
N VAL A 50 5.65 12.08 9.12
CA VAL A 50 5.88 13.51 8.97
C VAL A 50 6.37 13.82 7.55
N ALA A 51 5.66 14.74 6.87
CA ALA A 51 6.08 15.22 5.57
C ALA A 51 7.31 16.14 5.70
N VAL A 52 8.43 15.77 5.07
CA VAL A 52 9.61 16.63 4.96
C VAL A 52 9.56 17.37 3.63
N VAL A 53 9.42 18.69 3.68
CA VAL A 53 9.33 19.53 2.48
C VAL A 53 10.71 20.06 2.14
N GLY A 54 11.22 19.71 0.95
CA GLY A 54 12.49 20.23 0.46
C GLY A 54 12.45 21.76 0.20
N SER A 55 13.62 22.39 0.21
CA SER A 55 13.83 23.86 0.12
C SER A 55 13.15 24.60 -1.05
N LYS A 56 12.57 23.88 -2.04
CA LYS A 56 11.88 24.45 -3.21
C LYS A 56 10.36 24.19 -3.28
N GLY A 57 9.76 23.49 -2.31
CA GLY A 57 8.32 23.21 -2.30
C GLY A 57 7.61 24.04 -1.24
N ARG A 58 6.63 24.86 -1.62
CA ARG A 58 5.62 25.33 -0.66
C ARG A 58 4.55 24.23 -0.59
N LEU A 59 4.42 23.57 0.56
CA LEU A 59 3.36 22.59 0.82
C LEU A 59 2.08 23.29 1.32
N ASN A 60 1.70 24.43 0.74
CA ASN A 60 0.38 24.97 1.06
C ASN A 60 -0.65 24.15 0.24
N GLY A 61 -1.26 23.13 0.86
CA GLY A 61 -2.42 22.41 0.30
C GLY A 61 -2.19 20.98 -0.22
N VAL A 62 -1.02 20.37 0.02
CA VAL A 62 -0.75 18.96 -0.42
C VAL A 62 -1.20 17.93 0.62
N GLU A 63 -1.54 18.37 1.83
CA GLU A 63 -2.02 17.54 2.95
C GLU A 63 -3.24 16.66 2.58
N ASN A 64 -4.00 17.07 1.54
CA ASN A 64 -5.15 16.34 1.02
C ASN A 64 -5.02 15.95 -0.47
N MET A 65 -3.84 16.12 -1.07
CA MET A 65 -3.66 15.78 -2.49
C MET A 65 -3.43 14.28 -2.63
N ARG A 66 -4.33 13.60 -3.34
CA ARG A 66 -4.14 12.22 -3.76
C ARG A 66 -2.96 12.15 -4.75
N PRO A 67 -1.86 11.46 -4.43
CA PRO A 67 -0.72 11.38 -5.33
C PRO A 67 -1.06 10.56 -6.57
N SER A 68 -0.58 11.01 -7.74
CA SER A 68 -0.63 10.24 -9.00
C SER A 68 0.46 9.18 -9.10
N LEU A 69 1.49 9.26 -8.25
CA LEU A 69 2.51 8.23 -8.11
C LEU A 69 2.91 8.18 -6.64
N LEU A 70 2.74 7.02 -6.01
CA LEU A 70 3.23 6.73 -4.68
C LEU A 70 4.47 5.86 -4.78
N LEU A 71 5.64 6.40 -4.44
CA LEU A 71 6.88 5.65 -4.37
C LEU A 71 7.15 5.24 -2.91
N VAL A 72 7.28 3.94 -2.69
CA VAL A 72 7.59 3.35 -1.38
C VAL A 72 8.98 2.75 -1.44
N PHE A 73 9.84 3.12 -0.50
CA PHE A 73 11.18 2.56 -0.38
C PHE A 73 11.37 1.92 1.00
N MET A 74 11.53 0.60 1.02
CA MET A 74 11.74 -0.21 2.23
C MET A 74 13.23 -0.28 2.58
N VAL A 75 13.60 0.38 3.67
CA VAL A 75 14.94 0.29 4.25
C VAL A 75 15.07 -1.05 4.96
N GLY A 76 16.12 -1.83 4.65
CA GLY A 76 16.27 -3.20 5.15
C GLY A 76 15.64 -4.26 4.25
N GLY A 77 15.08 -3.84 3.12
CA GLY A 77 14.55 -4.70 2.07
C GLY A 77 13.03 -4.85 2.10
N CYS A 78 12.47 -5.32 0.99
CA CYS A 78 11.06 -5.66 0.83
C CYS A 78 10.88 -7.16 0.58
N THR A 79 9.66 -7.66 0.67
CA THR A 79 9.33 -9.07 0.43
C THR A 79 8.44 -9.24 -0.80
N PHE A 80 8.36 -10.48 -1.30
CA PHE A 80 7.46 -10.81 -2.42
C PHE A 80 5.98 -10.66 -2.05
N GLU A 81 5.63 -10.86 -0.77
CA GLU A 81 4.25 -10.70 -0.30
C GLU A 81 3.83 -9.22 -0.34
N GLU A 82 4.69 -8.32 0.12
CA GLU A 82 4.47 -6.87 0.01
C GLU A 82 4.34 -6.43 -1.45
N ALA A 83 5.18 -6.95 -2.35
CA ALA A 83 5.09 -6.67 -3.77
C ALA A 83 3.76 -7.15 -4.37
N ARG A 84 3.27 -8.34 -3.97
CA ARG A 84 2.00 -8.89 -4.41
C ARG A 84 0.80 -8.08 -3.93
N ASP A 85 0.84 -7.58 -2.70
CA ASP A 85 -0.21 -6.73 -2.15
C ASP A 85 -0.27 -5.39 -2.89
N ILE A 86 0.88 -4.79 -3.21
CA ILE A 86 0.97 -3.53 -3.96
C ILE A 86 0.48 -3.70 -5.40
N ASP A 87 0.83 -4.81 -6.05
CA ASP A 87 0.31 -5.19 -7.36
C ASP A 87 -1.22 -5.32 -7.35
N THR A 88 -1.77 -6.02 -6.37
CA THR A 88 -3.23 -6.15 -6.18
C THR A 88 -3.90 -4.79 -5.95
N LEU A 89 -3.25 -3.87 -5.22
CA LEU A 89 -3.75 -2.51 -5.03
C LEU A 89 -3.71 -1.69 -6.33
N ASN A 90 -2.69 -1.85 -7.16
CA ASN A 90 -2.60 -1.19 -8.47
C ASN A 90 -3.71 -1.67 -9.41
N ASP A 91 -4.03 -2.96 -9.43
CA ASP A 91 -5.15 -3.50 -10.21
C ASP A 91 -6.50 -2.93 -9.75
N GLN A 92 -6.72 -2.86 -8.43
CA GLN A 92 -7.93 -2.25 -7.86
C GLN A 92 -8.04 -0.77 -8.26
N LEU A 93 -6.91 -0.07 -8.25
CA LEU A 93 -6.83 1.34 -8.59
C LEU A 93 -7.12 1.59 -10.08
N ALA A 94 -6.57 0.77 -10.97
CA ALA A 94 -6.88 0.78 -12.39
C ALA A 94 -8.39 0.52 -12.63
N SER A 95 -8.96 -0.50 -11.99
CA SER A 95 -10.39 -0.81 -12.12
C SER A 95 -11.30 0.32 -11.64
N ALA A 96 -10.96 0.98 -10.51
CA ALA A 96 -11.72 2.09 -9.97
C ALA A 96 -11.75 3.31 -10.92
N THR A 97 -10.64 3.58 -11.63
CA THR A 97 -10.59 4.67 -12.62
C THR A 97 -11.45 4.39 -13.85
N THR A 98 -11.60 3.13 -14.26
CA THR A 98 -12.49 2.77 -15.38
C THR A 98 -13.98 2.87 -15.01
N ALA A 99 -14.33 2.67 -13.74
CA ALA A 99 -15.72 2.72 -13.27
C ALA A 99 -16.24 4.15 -13.02
N SER A 100 -15.36 5.14 -12.78
CA SER A 100 -15.76 6.52 -12.50
C SER A 100 -16.14 7.34 -13.74
N GLY A 101 -16.35 6.71 -14.90
CA GLY A 101 -16.90 7.37 -16.09
C GLY A 101 -16.01 8.44 -16.73
N ALA A 102 -14.72 8.52 -16.35
CA ALA A 102 -13.74 9.36 -17.02
C ALA A 102 -13.52 8.80 -18.42
N THR A 103 -14.33 9.30 -19.36
CA THR A 103 -14.35 8.87 -20.74
C THR A 103 -13.01 9.24 -21.35
N SER A 104 -12.40 8.26 -21.99
CA SER A 104 -11.18 8.32 -22.76
C SER A 104 -11.29 9.31 -23.92
N GLN A 105 -11.31 10.61 -23.64
CA GLN A 105 -11.05 11.65 -24.63
C GLN A 105 -10.17 12.73 -24.00
N GLN A 106 -8.86 12.55 -24.22
CA GLN A 106 -7.91 13.65 -24.34
C GLN A 106 -7.58 14.44 -23.05
N SER A 107 -7.27 13.75 -21.97
CA SER A 107 -6.25 14.22 -21.02
C SER A 107 -5.30 13.06 -20.70
N THR A 108 -4.00 13.34 -20.76
CA THR A 108 -2.93 12.43 -20.34
C THR A 108 -2.92 12.30 -18.81
N GLU A 109 -4.07 12.04 -18.20
CA GLU A 109 -4.16 11.82 -16.76
C GLU A 109 -3.57 10.45 -16.45
N LYS A 110 -2.31 10.49 -16.02
CA LYS A 110 -1.57 9.33 -15.53
C LYS A 110 -2.38 8.66 -14.43
N GLN A 111 -2.78 7.41 -14.66
CA GLN A 111 -3.44 6.61 -13.64
C GLN A 111 -2.57 6.59 -12.37
N PRO A 112 -3.18 6.76 -11.19
CA PRO A 112 -2.45 6.68 -9.95
C PRO A 112 -1.80 5.29 -9.85
N ALA A 113 -0.52 5.26 -9.53
CA ALA A 113 0.26 4.02 -9.48
C ALA A 113 1.11 3.99 -8.21
N ILE A 114 1.34 2.80 -7.69
CA ILE A 114 2.22 2.55 -6.55
C ILE A 114 3.44 1.77 -7.04
N VAL A 115 4.62 2.24 -6.67
CA VAL A 115 5.90 1.55 -6.94
C VAL A 115 6.56 1.22 -5.63
N LEU A 116 6.77 -0.07 -5.38
CA LEU A 116 7.51 -0.58 -4.23
C LEU A 116 8.96 -0.87 -4.62
N GLY A 117 9.89 -0.34 -3.84
CA GLY A 117 11.31 -0.69 -3.89
C GLY A 117 11.85 -0.94 -2.49
N GLY A 118 13.03 -1.51 -2.42
CA GLY A 118 13.78 -1.69 -1.19
C GLY A 118 15.26 -1.90 -1.50
N SER A 119 16.10 -1.91 -0.46
CA SER A 119 17.54 -2.19 -0.61
C SER A 119 17.81 -3.58 -1.19
N THR A 120 16.94 -4.53 -0.87
CA THR A 120 17.04 -5.96 -1.17
C THR A 120 15.63 -6.54 -1.26
N VAL A 121 15.45 -7.65 -1.97
CA VAL A 121 14.21 -8.43 -1.91
C VAL A 121 14.47 -9.69 -1.09
N HIS A 122 13.76 -9.83 0.02
CA HIS A 122 13.95 -10.89 0.99
C HIS A 122 12.93 -12.01 0.88
N ASN A 123 13.43 -13.22 1.10
CA ASN A 123 12.69 -14.33 1.67
C ASN A 123 13.09 -14.52 3.15
N SER A 124 12.36 -15.38 3.88
CA SER A 124 12.60 -15.61 5.31
C SER A 124 14.04 -16.04 5.64
N LYS A 125 14.67 -16.83 4.76
CA LYS A 125 16.05 -17.29 4.96
C LYS A 125 17.04 -16.13 4.88
N SER A 126 16.94 -15.29 3.84
CA SER A 126 17.79 -14.12 3.67
C SER A 126 17.58 -13.08 4.76
N PHE A 127 16.33 -12.84 5.16
CA PHE A 127 16.01 -11.89 6.23
C PHE A 127 16.59 -12.34 7.59
N LEU A 128 16.41 -13.61 7.95
CA LEU A 128 16.97 -14.15 9.21
C LEU A 128 18.50 -14.15 9.21
N ALA A 129 19.13 -14.36 8.06
CA ALA A 129 20.59 -14.27 7.93
C ALA A 129 21.07 -12.84 8.21
N ASP A 130 20.42 -11.84 7.64
CA ASP A 130 20.77 -10.42 7.84
C ASP A 130 20.55 -10.00 9.30
N VAL A 131 19.42 -10.37 9.91
CA VAL A 131 19.14 -10.12 11.33
C VAL A 131 20.18 -10.77 12.23
N ALA A 132 20.59 -12.01 11.94
CA ALA A 132 21.61 -12.71 12.72
C ALA A 132 23.02 -12.13 12.52
N GLN A 133 23.31 -11.48 11.39
CA GLN A 133 24.56 -10.75 11.20
C GLN A 133 24.54 -9.43 11.98
N LEU A 134 23.43 -8.68 11.91
CA LEU A 134 23.26 -7.42 12.63
C LEU A 134 23.33 -7.60 14.16
N SER A 135 22.76 -8.68 14.69
CA SER A 135 22.82 -8.97 16.13
C SER A 135 24.24 -9.27 16.62
N ARG A 136 25.09 -9.88 15.78
CA ARG A 136 26.49 -10.13 16.09
C ARG A 136 27.34 -8.87 16.09
N LEU A 137 27.02 -7.91 15.23
CA LEU A 137 27.71 -6.61 15.18
C LEU A 137 27.35 -5.70 16.36
N HIS A 138 26.16 -5.86 16.93
CA HIS A 138 25.68 -5.10 18.10
C HIS A 138 25.83 -5.86 19.44
N GLY A 139 26.78 -6.79 19.55
CA GLY A 139 27.07 -7.49 20.80
C GLY A 139 27.34 -6.52 21.96
N PRO A 140 26.99 -6.88 23.22
CA PRO A 140 27.09 -5.97 24.35
C PRO A 140 28.53 -5.47 24.52
N SER A 141 28.68 -4.15 24.63
CA SER A 141 29.95 -3.50 25.02
C SER A 141 30.37 -3.91 26.43
#